data_AF-A0A2H0QLQ6-F1
#
_entry.id   AF-A0A2H0QLQ6-F1
#
_cell.length_a   1.000
_cell.length_b   1.000
_cell.length_c   1.000
_cell.angle_alpha   90.00
_cell.angle_beta   90.00
_cell.angle_gamma   90.00
#
_symmetry.space_group_name_H-M   'P 1'
#
loop_
_entity.id
_entity.type
_entity.pdbx_description
1 polymer ?
#
loop_
_entity_poly.entity_id
_entity_poly.type
_entity_poly.pdbx_seq_one_letter_code
_entity_poly.pdbx_strand_id
1 'polypeptide(L)'
;MLKTLGKMMLIFALVTPVWGKVVLLTSLNPELNRPPLRSKKWNINEKLEKIFRDQMDNQEIEVIHMANQWQLYQALNDKDVQALLWVSHSSNTSDRTSDALSTASVLDHQFRDVLPLFQTIPSHIQYLGLVGCRSELIINELKSKNKFQSSAETKLFLEEKKVDARKSLKRALKELKQIKLKDEVEAKCIEQEVAQIDFTRTAIESDAASVRIVVGGQVLKVLPKLLKGETQTGTISVVGPIQSKGDLKILIDTGASSHSELDLGKFTFTNDHEAEWKLFAKPDGTPFGIGSQVYHLKTKEQVNEWPFNIETRCN
;
A
#
# COMPACT_ATOMS: atom_id res chain seq x y z
N MET A 1 -25.77 -56.19 -41.16
CA MET A 1 -24.53 -55.60 -40.64
C MET A 1 -24.79 -54.11 -40.36
N LEU A 2 -25.12 -53.77 -39.11
CA LEU A 2 -25.30 -52.37 -38.69
C LEU A 2 -23.93 -51.81 -38.26
N LYS A 3 -23.45 -50.76 -38.94
CA LYS A 3 -22.28 -49.98 -38.51
C LYS A 3 -22.73 -48.95 -37.48
N THR A 4 -22.44 -49.21 -36.20
CA THR A 4 -22.58 -48.23 -35.12
C THR A 4 -21.40 -47.27 -35.16
N LEU A 5 -21.65 -46.06 -35.69
CA LEU A 5 -20.73 -44.93 -35.64
C LEU A 5 -20.80 -44.33 -34.22
N GLY A 6 -19.82 -44.62 -33.38
CA GLY A 6 -19.68 -44.02 -32.06
C GLY A 6 -19.35 -42.53 -32.18
N LYS A 7 -20.34 -41.66 -31.91
CA LYS A 7 -20.10 -40.22 -31.72
C LYS A 7 -19.32 -40.02 -30.42
N MET A 8 -18.01 -39.94 -30.53
CA MET A 8 -17.14 -39.48 -29.45
C MET A 8 -17.37 -37.96 -29.30
N MET A 9 -18.22 -37.59 -28.34
CA MET A 9 -18.54 -36.21 -28.03
C MET A 9 -17.34 -35.61 -27.28
N LEU A 10 -16.47 -34.89 -27.99
CA LEU A 10 -15.37 -34.14 -27.40
C LEU A 10 -15.99 -33.00 -26.57
N ILE A 11 -15.99 -33.15 -25.25
CA ILE A 11 -16.29 -32.04 -24.34
C ILE A 11 -15.05 -31.16 -24.33
N PHE A 12 -15.04 -30.13 -25.18
CA PHE A 12 -14.12 -29.00 -24.99
C PHE A 12 -14.55 -28.30 -23.71
N ALA A 13 -13.84 -28.58 -22.61
CA ALA A 13 -13.87 -27.68 -21.47
C ALA A 13 -13.39 -26.32 -21.99
N LEU A 14 -14.32 -25.38 -22.14
CA LEU A 14 -14.00 -23.98 -22.36
C LEU A 14 -13.23 -23.53 -21.12
N VAL A 15 -11.90 -23.58 -21.20
CA VAL A 15 -11.04 -22.89 -20.25
C VAL A 15 -11.30 -21.42 -20.52
N THR A 16 -12.24 -20.84 -19.77
CA THR A 16 -12.38 -19.39 -19.75
C THR A 16 -11.06 -18.86 -19.22
N PRO A 17 -10.37 -17.96 -19.95
CA PRO A 17 -9.17 -17.34 -19.41
C PRO A 17 -9.51 -16.77 -18.04
N VAL A 18 -8.72 -17.15 -17.04
CA VAL A 18 -8.87 -16.64 -15.67
C VAL A 18 -8.25 -15.27 -15.69
N TRP A 19 -9.07 -14.24 -15.91
CA TRP A 19 -8.56 -12.86 -15.88
C TRP A 19 -8.17 -12.57 -14.43
N GLY A 20 -7.05 -11.87 -14.22
CA GLY A 20 -6.58 -11.60 -12.87
C GLY A 20 -7.54 -10.73 -12.06
N LYS A 21 -7.35 -10.76 -10.76
CA LYS A 21 -8.24 -10.16 -9.77
C LYS A 21 -8.23 -8.63 -9.88
N VAL A 22 -9.42 -8.04 -9.90
CA VAL A 22 -9.62 -6.58 -9.89
C VAL A 22 -10.14 -6.14 -8.53
N VAL A 23 -9.41 -5.26 -7.86
CA VAL A 23 -9.74 -4.83 -6.49
C VAL A 23 -10.22 -3.39 -6.48
N LEU A 24 -11.37 -3.16 -5.84
CA LEU A 24 -11.85 -1.83 -5.46
C LEU A 24 -11.65 -1.64 -3.95
N LEU A 25 -10.83 -0.67 -3.58
CA LEU A 25 -10.68 -0.19 -2.22
C LEU A 25 -11.32 1.19 -2.09
N THR A 26 -12.19 1.39 -1.11
CA THR A 26 -12.74 2.72 -0.79
C THR A 26 -12.34 3.12 0.61
N SER A 27 -11.80 4.33 0.80
CA SER A 27 -11.45 4.86 2.12
C SER A 27 -12.46 5.86 2.66
N LEU A 28 -13.61 6.01 2.00
CA LEU A 28 -14.63 7.00 2.35
C LEU A 28 -15.45 6.53 3.55
N ASN A 29 -15.61 7.40 4.54
CA ASN A 29 -16.51 7.19 5.66
C ASN A 29 -17.91 7.72 5.29
N PRO A 30 -18.94 6.85 5.18
CA PRO A 30 -20.27 7.28 4.75
C PRO A 30 -20.89 8.36 5.63
N GLU A 31 -20.61 8.37 6.94
CA GLU A 31 -21.16 9.34 7.87
C GLU A 31 -20.55 10.73 7.65
N LEU A 32 -19.23 10.79 7.48
CA LEU A 32 -18.47 12.03 7.26
C LEU A 32 -18.59 12.54 5.83
N ASN A 33 -18.92 11.66 4.87
CA ASN A 33 -18.99 11.98 3.45
C ASN A 33 -20.41 12.07 2.89
N ARG A 34 -21.41 12.05 3.78
CA ARG A 34 -22.80 12.24 3.39
C ARG A 34 -23.05 13.69 2.95
N PRO A 35 -23.56 13.93 1.73
CA PRO A 35 -23.92 15.27 1.29
C PRO A 35 -25.00 15.89 2.19
N PRO A 36 -25.04 17.22 2.30
CA PRO A 36 -26.14 17.91 2.97
C PRO A 36 -27.50 17.44 2.42
N LEU A 37 -28.50 17.34 3.30
CA LEU A 37 -29.89 17.00 2.94
C LEU A 37 -30.11 15.55 2.45
N ARG A 38 -29.11 14.66 2.55
CA ARG A 38 -29.29 13.22 2.27
C ARG A 38 -29.74 12.44 3.51
N SER A 39 -30.56 11.42 3.28
CA SER A 39 -31.02 10.51 4.34
C SER A 39 -29.84 9.83 5.05
N LYS A 40 -30.03 9.45 6.31
CA LYS A 40 -29.00 8.69 7.06
C LYS A 40 -28.65 7.34 6.41
N LYS A 41 -29.56 6.80 5.58
CA LYS A 41 -29.36 5.58 4.79
C LYS A 41 -28.52 5.80 3.53
N TRP A 42 -28.13 7.03 3.20
CA TRP A 42 -27.28 7.27 2.04
C TRP A 42 -25.87 6.75 2.34
N ASN A 43 -25.40 5.80 1.55
CA ASN A 43 -24.07 5.23 1.66
C ASN A 43 -23.32 5.43 0.34
N ILE A 44 -22.17 6.11 0.38
CA ILE A 44 -21.34 6.31 -0.81
C ILE A 44 -20.69 5.01 -1.28
N ASN A 45 -20.29 4.15 -0.34
CA ASN A 45 -19.55 2.93 -0.60
C ASN A 45 -20.40 1.93 -1.40
N GLU A 46 -21.65 1.69 -0.99
CA GLU A 46 -22.62 0.88 -1.75
C GLU A 46 -22.83 1.38 -3.18
N LYS A 47 -22.83 2.70 -3.39
CA LYS A 47 -23.00 3.29 -4.73
C LYS A 47 -21.78 3.08 -5.61
N LEU A 48 -20.58 3.18 -5.03
CA LEU A 48 -19.32 2.93 -5.73
C LEU A 48 -19.18 1.44 -6.06
N GLU A 49 -19.49 0.57 -5.10
CA GLU A 49 -19.54 -0.88 -5.32
C GLU A 49 -20.50 -1.24 -6.43
N LYS A 50 -21.72 -0.71 -6.41
CA LYS A 50 -22.68 -0.96 -7.49
C LYS A 50 -22.10 -0.55 -8.85
N ILE A 51 -21.53 0.64 -8.96
CA ILE A 51 -20.88 1.11 -10.20
C ILE A 51 -19.78 0.16 -10.65
N PHE A 52 -18.99 -0.35 -9.70
CA PHE A 52 -17.88 -1.25 -9.97
C PHE A 52 -18.36 -2.63 -10.45
N ARG A 53 -19.29 -3.25 -9.72
CA ARG A 53 -19.88 -4.55 -10.09
C ARG A 53 -20.62 -4.49 -11.42
N ASP A 54 -21.42 -3.45 -11.66
CA ASP A 54 -22.13 -3.23 -12.94
C ASP A 54 -21.16 -3.06 -14.14
N GLN A 55 -19.85 -2.90 -13.90
CA GLN A 55 -18.86 -2.75 -14.96
C GLN A 55 -17.91 -3.95 -15.07
N MET A 56 -17.71 -4.74 -14.03
CA MET A 56 -16.71 -5.81 -14.00
C MET A 56 -17.36 -7.20 -14.17
N ASP A 57 -18.24 -7.36 -15.16
CA ASP A 57 -18.86 -8.64 -15.46
C ASP A 57 -17.79 -9.66 -15.89
N ASN A 58 -17.89 -10.90 -15.38
CA ASN A 58 -16.98 -12.01 -15.67
C ASN A 58 -15.53 -11.84 -15.17
N GLN A 59 -15.27 -10.98 -14.18
CA GLN A 59 -13.98 -10.84 -13.52
C GLN A 59 -14.02 -11.38 -12.10
N GLU A 60 -12.89 -11.91 -11.61
CA GLU A 60 -12.70 -12.05 -10.19
C GLU A 60 -12.54 -10.66 -9.58
N ILE A 61 -13.48 -10.29 -8.69
CA ILE A 61 -13.51 -8.97 -8.09
C ILE A 61 -13.52 -9.03 -6.58
N GLU A 62 -12.74 -8.14 -5.97
CA GLU A 62 -12.77 -7.90 -4.53
C GLU A 62 -13.15 -6.44 -4.26
N VAL A 63 -14.03 -6.23 -3.27
CA VAL A 63 -14.44 -4.89 -2.85
C VAL A 63 -14.24 -4.78 -1.35
N ILE A 64 -13.37 -3.86 -0.93
CA ILE A 64 -13.13 -3.56 0.47
C ILE A 64 -13.53 -2.10 0.72
N HIS A 65 -14.51 -1.92 1.58
CA HIS A 65 -14.95 -0.61 2.03
C HIS A 65 -14.26 -0.21 3.32
N MET A 66 -14.09 1.11 3.48
CA MET A 66 -13.35 1.69 4.60
C MET A 66 -11.97 1.03 4.72
N ALA A 67 -11.28 0.88 3.59
CA ALA A 67 -9.96 0.31 3.55
C ALA A 67 -8.97 1.16 4.38
N ASN A 68 -8.11 0.51 5.15
CA ASN A 68 -6.98 1.12 5.85
C ASN A 68 -5.66 0.89 5.09
N GLN A 69 -4.57 1.47 5.60
CA GLN A 69 -3.23 1.30 5.04
C GLN A 69 -2.78 -0.17 4.91
N TRP A 70 -3.20 -1.06 5.82
CA TRP A 70 -2.83 -2.48 5.79
C TRP A 70 -3.52 -3.20 4.64
N GLN A 71 -4.82 -2.99 4.46
CA GLN A 71 -5.58 -3.57 3.35
C GLN A 71 -5.08 -3.06 1.98
N LEU A 72 -4.71 -1.78 1.89
CA LEU A 72 -4.07 -1.24 0.69
C LEU A 72 -2.71 -1.93 0.42
N TYR A 73 -1.88 -2.07 1.45
CA TYR A 73 -0.60 -2.77 1.32
C TYR A 73 -0.79 -4.23 0.91
N GLN A 74 -1.76 -4.94 1.48
CA GLN A 74 -2.07 -6.32 1.08
C GLN A 74 -2.48 -6.39 -0.39
N ALA A 75 -3.41 -5.54 -0.83
CA ALA A 75 -3.87 -5.54 -2.22
C ALA A 75 -2.77 -5.16 -3.22
N LEU A 76 -1.83 -4.28 -2.85
CA LEU A 76 -0.67 -3.94 -3.69
C LEU A 76 0.33 -5.08 -3.81
N ASN A 77 0.43 -5.97 -2.82
CA ASN A 77 1.40 -7.07 -2.79
C ASN A 77 0.79 -8.45 -3.10
N ASP A 78 -0.52 -8.51 -3.34
CA ASP A 78 -1.22 -9.72 -3.75
C ASP A 78 -0.98 -9.97 -5.25
N LYS A 79 -0.20 -11.00 -5.56
CA LYS A 79 0.24 -11.32 -6.93
C LYS A 79 -0.93 -11.58 -7.90
N ASP A 80 -2.09 -11.95 -7.38
CA ASP A 80 -3.27 -12.21 -8.20
C ASP A 80 -3.97 -10.90 -8.61
N VAL A 81 -3.69 -9.78 -7.91
CA VAL A 81 -4.28 -8.47 -8.18
C VAL A 81 -3.60 -7.81 -9.37
N GLN A 82 -4.29 -7.76 -10.51
CA GLN A 82 -3.75 -7.13 -11.72
C GLN A 82 -4.20 -5.68 -11.88
N ALA A 83 -5.32 -5.32 -11.27
CA ALA A 83 -5.86 -3.97 -11.32
C ALA A 83 -6.38 -3.54 -9.95
N LEU A 84 -5.94 -2.37 -9.50
CA LEU A 84 -6.32 -1.79 -8.22
C LEU A 84 -6.94 -0.41 -8.43
N LEU A 85 -8.13 -0.20 -7.87
CA LEU A 85 -8.77 1.11 -7.80
C LEU A 85 -8.84 1.55 -6.33
N TRP A 86 -8.16 2.65 -6.02
CA TRP A 86 -8.18 3.28 -4.70
C TRP A 86 -9.04 4.55 -4.75
N VAL A 87 -10.21 4.52 -4.10
CA VAL A 87 -11.13 5.65 -4.01
C VAL A 87 -10.99 6.33 -2.65
N SER A 88 -10.42 7.53 -2.62
CA SER A 88 -10.15 8.23 -1.37
C SER A 88 -10.29 9.74 -1.43
N HIS A 89 -10.25 10.35 -0.24
CA HIS A 89 -9.89 11.76 -0.15
C HIS A 89 -8.41 11.95 -0.43
N SER A 90 -8.13 13.12 -0.94
CA SER A 90 -6.80 13.67 -1.13
C SER A 90 -6.84 15.09 -0.61
N SER A 91 -5.92 15.43 0.29
CA SER A 91 -5.76 16.80 0.73
C SER A 91 -4.70 17.48 -0.12
N ASN A 92 -5.00 18.69 -0.56
CA ASN A 92 -4.05 19.55 -1.22
C ASN A 92 -4.12 20.89 -0.49
N THR A 93 -3.21 21.08 0.45
CA THR A 93 -3.23 22.18 1.43
C THR A 93 -2.58 23.44 0.87
N SER A 94 -3.16 23.97 -0.20
CA SER A 94 -2.85 25.32 -0.68
C SER A 94 -3.58 26.41 0.13
N ASP A 95 -4.58 26.06 0.95
CA ASP A 95 -5.52 27.02 1.54
C ASP A 95 -5.40 27.18 3.08
N ARG A 96 -4.33 26.69 3.71
CA ARG A 96 -4.06 26.96 5.14
C ARG A 96 -2.68 27.57 5.33
N THR A 97 -2.71 28.77 5.89
CA THR A 97 -1.60 29.68 6.18
C THR A 97 -0.54 29.07 7.10
N SER A 98 0.71 29.48 6.82
CA SER A 98 1.93 29.49 7.64
C SER A 98 2.62 28.17 8.03
N ASP A 99 3.80 27.98 7.42
CA ASP A 99 5.07 27.49 8.01
C ASP A 99 5.31 26.01 8.34
N ALA A 100 4.50 25.10 7.82
CA ALA A 100 4.94 23.70 7.67
C ALA A 100 4.65 23.23 6.25
N LEU A 101 5.69 22.77 5.55
CA LEU A 101 5.65 22.19 4.20
C LEU A 101 4.37 21.39 4.00
N SER A 102 3.43 21.96 3.24
CA SER A 102 2.08 21.46 3.14
C SER A 102 2.05 20.29 2.15
N THR A 103 2.45 19.11 2.62
CA THR A 103 2.61 17.92 1.79
C THR A 103 1.24 17.41 1.35
N ALA A 104 1.05 17.25 0.05
CA ALA A 104 -0.14 16.58 -0.46
C ALA A 104 -0.24 15.17 0.15
N SER A 105 -1.47 14.73 0.45
CA SER A 105 -1.70 13.44 1.12
C SER A 105 -2.81 12.66 0.45
N VAL A 106 -2.72 11.34 0.56
CA VAL A 106 -3.76 10.39 0.15
C VAL A 106 -4.22 9.70 1.42
N LEU A 107 -5.50 9.80 1.77
CA LEU A 107 -5.94 9.41 3.11
C LEU A 107 -6.71 8.09 3.11
N ASP A 108 -6.43 7.24 4.10
CA ASP A 108 -7.30 6.11 4.42
C ASP A 108 -8.55 6.54 5.23
N HIS A 109 -9.41 5.60 5.60
CA HIS A 109 -10.66 5.91 6.31
C HIS A 109 -10.44 6.42 7.74
N GLN A 110 -9.24 6.24 8.29
CA GLN A 110 -8.80 6.72 9.59
C GLN A 110 -8.01 8.03 9.48
N PHE A 111 -8.02 8.67 8.30
CA PHE A 111 -7.27 9.90 8.00
C PHE A 111 -5.75 9.75 8.12
N ARG A 112 -5.23 8.54 7.90
CA ARG A 112 -3.80 8.30 7.84
C ARG A 112 -3.30 8.48 6.40
N ASP A 113 -2.18 9.15 6.25
CA ASP A 113 -1.55 9.34 4.94
C ASP A 113 -0.96 8.03 4.43
N VAL A 114 -1.52 7.52 3.34
CA VAL A 114 -1.09 6.32 2.62
C VAL A 114 -0.32 6.65 1.35
N LEU A 115 -0.03 7.93 1.05
CA LEU A 115 0.76 8.31 -0.11
C LEU A 115 2.10 7.55 -0.23
N PRO A 116 2.85 7.31 0.87
CA PRO A 116 4.08 6.51 0.80
C PRO A 116 3.91 5.10 0.25
N LEU A 117 2.72 4.50 0.34
CA LEU A 117 2.46 3.16 -0.24
C LEU A 117 2.39 3.18 -1.77
N PHE A 118 2.19 4.35 -2.38
CA PHE A 118 2.17 4.51 -3.83
C PHE A 118 3.54 4.91 -4.41
N GLN A 119 4.60 4.98 -3.59
CA GLN A 119 5.95 5.29 -4.07
C GLN A 119 6.50 4.20 -4.99
N THR A 120 6.13 2.94 -4.74
CA THR A 120 6.56 1.80 -5.55
C THR A 120 5.34 0.96 -5.88
N ILE A 121 5.02 0.85 -7.17
CA ILE A 121 3.93 0.03 -7.68
C ILE A 121 4.51 -1.29 -8.21
N PRO A 122 4.13 -2.44 -7.65
CA PRO A 122 4.62 -3.75 -8.12
C PRO A 122 4.25 -4.03 -9.58
N SER A 123 5.07 -4.76 -10.34
CA SER A 123 4.84 -4.91 -11.80
C SER A 123 3.60 -5.74 -12.15
N HIS A 124 3.17 -6.63 -11.27
CA HIS A 124 1.96 -7.43 -11.47
C HIS A 124 0.70 -6.53 -11.54
N ILE A 125 0.76 -5.32 -10.95
CA ILE A 125 -0.26 -4.28 -11.09
C ILE A 125 -0.14 -3.62 -12.48
N GLN A 126 -0.99 -4.04 -13.40
CA GLN A 126 -1.06 -3.50 -14.76
C GLN A 126 -1.93 -2.24 -14.84
N TYR A 127 -2.82 -2.04 -13.86
CA TYR A 127 -3.64 -0.84 -13.78
C TYR A 127 -3.80 -0.34 -12.34
N LEU A 128 -3.50 0.94 -12.13
CA LEU A 128 -3.72 1.62 -10.86
C LEU A 128 -4.59 2.86 -11.07
N GLY A 129 -5.81 2.82 -10.55
CA GLY A 129 -6.71 3.97 -10.53
C GLY A 129 -6.72 4.68 -9.19
N LEU A 130 -6.11 5.86 -9.11
CA LEU A 130 -6.20 6.73 -7.93
C LEU A 130 -7.39 7.68 -8.10
N VAL A 131 -8.56 7.17 -7.71
CA VAL A 131 -9.86 7.85 -7.81
C VAL A 131 -10.02 8.82 -6.65
N GLY A 132 -9.35 9.96 -6.76
CA GLY A 132 -9.37 11.03 -5.76
C GLY A 132 -9.13 12.38 -6.42
N CYS A 133 -9.47 13.48 -5.75
CA CYS A 133 -9.30 14.81 -6.33
C CYS A 133 -7.81 15.15 -6.53
N ARG A 134 -7.40 15.71 -7.67
CA ARG A 134 -6.01 16.17 -7.87
C ARG A 134 -4.95 15.06 -7.65
N SER A 135 -5.28 13.78 -7.81
CA SER A 135 -4.32 12.67 -7.64
C SER A 135 -3.16 12.76 -8.63
N GLU A 136 -3.34 13.41 -9.77
CA GLU A 136 -2.27 13.63 -10.75
C GLU A 136 -1.16 14.55 -10.22
N LEU A 137 -1.52 15.64 -9.55
CA LEU A 137 -0.54 16.56 -8.97
C LEU A 137 0.33 15.85 -7.93
N ILE A 138 -0.28 14.95 -7.15
CA ILE A 138 0.40 14.18 -6.10
C ILE A 138 1.43 13.23 -6.71
N ILE A 139 1.03 12.46 -7.73
CA ILE A 139 1.94 11.52 -8.39
C ILE A 139 3.04 12.26 -9.17
N ASN A 140 2.73 13.38 -9.80
CA ASN A 140 3.73 14.20 -10.50
C ASN A 140 4.76 14.79 -9.51
N GLU A 141 4.37 15.11 -8.28
CA GLU A 141 5.29 15.51 -7.22
C GLU A 141 6.21 14.34 -6.77
N LEU A 142 5.67 13.13 -6.64
CA LEU A 142 6.52 11.96 -6.35
C LEU A 142 7.50 11.69 -7.50
N LYS A 143 7.05 11.78 -8.76
CA LYS A 143 7.89 11.63 -9.96
C LYS A 143 8.99 12.68 -10.00
N SER A 144 8.68 13.95 -9.75
CA SER A 144 9.68 15.03 -9.79
C SER A 144 10.75 14.90 -8.71
N LYS A 145 10.42 14.23 -7.59
CA LYS A 145 11.36 13.89 -6.51
C LYS A 145 12.09 12.55 -6.72
N ASN A 146 11.88 11.87 -7.85
CA ASN A 146 12.38 10.52 -8.11
C ASN A 146 11.96 9.50 -7.03
N LYS A 147 10.75 9.67 -6.47
CA LYS A 147 10.15 8.82 -5.43
C LYS A 147 8.96 7.99 -5.93
N PHE A 148 8.71 7.99 -7.22
CA PHE A 148 7.67 7.18 -7.85
C PHE A 148 8.30 6.18 -8.80
N GLN A 149 8.07 4.90 -8.55
CA GLN A 149 8.54 3.78 -9.34
C GLN A 149 7.34 2.92 -9.73
N SER A 150 7.16 2.68 -11.03
CA SER A 150 6.16 1.78 -11.56
C SER A 150 6.72 1.05 -12.78
N SER A 151 6.15 -0.09 -13.14
CA SER A 151 6.50 -0.73 -14.41
C SER A 151 6.08 0.15 -15.58
N ALA A 152 6.73 -0.02 -16.74
CA ALA A 152 6.34 0.66 -17.98
C ALA A 152 4.97 0.17 -18.51
N GLU A 153 4.53 -1.02 -18.07
CA GLU A 153 3.25 -1.61 -18.47
C GLU A 153 2.10 -1.13 -17.58
N THR A 154 2.39 -0.67 -16.36
CA THR A 154 1.40 -0.15 -15.42
C THR A 154 0.77 1.13 -15.97
N LYS A 155 -0.52 1.08 -16.30
CA LYS A 155 -1.31 2.25 -16.65
C LYS A 155 -1.87 2.91 -15.40
N LEU A 156 -1.74 4.23 -15.31
CA LEU A 156 -2.25 5.02 -14.20
C LEU A 156 -3.49 5.80 -14.65
N PHE A 157 -4.57 5.71 -13.86
CA PHE A 157 -5.68 6.65 -13.95
C PHE A 157 -5.60 7.63 -12.79
N LEU A 158 -5.46 8.91 -13.13
CA LEU A 158 -5.28 10.01 -12.20
C LEU A 158 -6.25 11.14 -12.57
N GLU A 159 -6.55 12.01 -11.60
CA GLU A 159 -7.42 13.15 -11.80
C GLU A 159 -6.66 14.45 -11.57
N GLU A 160 -6.72 15.38 -12.51
CA GLU A 160 -6.11 16.70 -12.40
C GLU A 160 -6.83 17.60 -11.38
N LYS A 161 -8.15 17.47 -11.28
CA LYS A 161 -9.03 18.42 -10.59
C LYS A 161 -9.96 17.75 -9.59
N LYS A 162 -10.74 18.57 -8.88
CA LYS A 162 -11.79 18.08 -7.99
C LYS A 162 -12.90 17.43 -8.82
N VAL A 163 -13.35 16.24 -8.41
CA VAL A 163 -14.35 15.45 -9.14
C VAL A 163 -15.21 14.64 -8.18
N ASP A 164 -16.46 14.37 -8.56
CA ASP A 164 -17.32 13.42 -7.87
C ASP A 164 -16.73 12.00 -8.01
N ALA A 165 -16.48 11.33 -6.88
CA ALA A 165 -15.87 9.99 -6.85
C ALA A 165 -16.60 8.98 -7.75
N ARG A 166 -17.93 9.07 -7.90
CA ARG A 166 -18.71 8.17 -8.76
C ARG A 166 -18.43 8.42 -10.24
N LYS A 167 -18.31 9.69 -10.63
CA LYS A 167 -17.98 10.07 -12.02
C LYS A 167 -16.55 9.68 -12.36
N SER A 168 -15.62 9.91 -11.43
CA SER A 168 -14.22 9.52 -11.56
C SER A 168 -14.08 8.01 -11.68
N LEU A 169 -14.71 7.24 -10.79
CA LEU A 169 -14.71 5.78 -10.84
C LEU A 169 -15.26 5.24 -12.17
N LYS A 170 -16.36 5.80 -12.69
CA LYS A 170 -16.88 5.39 -14.01
C LYS A 170 -15.88 5.61 -15.14
N ARG A 171 -15.10 6.69 -15.11
CA ARG A 171 -14.06 6.96 -16.11
C ARG A 171 -12.90 5.98 -15.96
N ALA A 172 -12.43 5.77 -14.73
CA ALA A 172 -11.40 4.77 -14.43
C ALA A 172 -11.80 3.38 -14.93
N LEU A 173 -13.05 2.96 -14.70
CA LEU A 173 -13.52 1.65 -15.16
C LEU A 173 -13.67 1.56 -16.68
N LYS A 174 -14.06 2.66 -17.33
CA LYS A 174 -14.11 2.73 -18.80
C LYS A 174 -12.71 2.56 -19.40
N GLU A 175 -11.69 3.17 -18.80
CA GLU A 175 -10.31 3.01 -19.24
C GLU A 175 -9.78 1.61 -18.96
N LEU A 176 -10.01 1.08 -17.76
CA LEU A 176 -9.63 -0.30 -17.40
C LEU A 176 -10.16 -1.32 -18.41
N LYS A 177 -11.42 -1.21 -18.83
CA LYS A 177 -12.02 -2.11 -19.83
C LYS A 177 -11.34 -2.10 -21.20
N GLN A 178 -10.61 -1.02 -21.53
CA GLN A 178 -9.88 -0.91 -22.79
C GLN A 178 -8.49 -1.54 -22.69
N ILE A 179 -8.07 -1.94 -21.50
CA ILE A 179 -6.81 -2.61 -21.24
C ILE A 179 -7.06 -4.11 -21.33
N LYS A 180 -6.25 -4.79 -22.13
CA LYS A 180 -6.14 -6.24 -22.06
C LYS A 180 -5.19 -6.55 -20.92
N LEU A 181 -5.73 -6.92 -19.76
CA LEU A 181 -4.93 -7.46 -18.68
C LEU A 181 -4.30 -8.76 -19.17
N LYS A 182 -2.98 -8.87 -19.05
CA LYS A 182 -2.22 -10.07 -19.41
C LYS A 182 -2.22 -11.03 -18.23
N ASP A 183 -2.35 -12.32 -18.48
CA ASP A 183 -2.29 -13.33 -17.42
C ASP A 183 -0.90 -13.39 -16.78
N GLU A 184 0.16 -13.18 -17.57
CA GLU A 184 1.54 -13.15 -17.11
C GLU A 184 2.21 -11.84 -17.56
N VAL A 185 2.74 -11.10 -16.59
CA VAL A 185 3.73 -10.05 -16.83
C VAL A 185 5.09 -10.71 -16.66
N GLU A 186 5.95 -10.66 -17.69
CA GLU A 186 7.33 -11.12 -17.55
C GLU A 186 8.03 -10.27 -16.49
N ALA A 187 8.16 -10.83 -15.30
CA ALA A 187 8.81 -10.15 -14.21
C ALA A 187 10.29 -10.00 -14.53
N LYS A 188 10.80 -8.76 -14.49
CA LYS A 188 12.22 -8.52 -14.75
C LYS A 188 12.97 -8.77 -13.45
N CYS A 189 13.67 -9.90 -13.42
CA CYS A 189 14.50 -10.27 -12.30
C CYS A 189 15.87 -9.61 -12.38
N ILE A 190 16.26 -8.94 -11.30
CA ILE A 190 17.59 -8.38 -11.11
C ILE A 190 18.18 -8.96 -9.81
N GLU A 191 19.45 -9.31 -9.86
CA GLU A 191 20.20 -9.65 -8.66
C GLU A 191 20.47 -8.38 -7.87
N GLN A 192 20.13 -8.38 -6.59
CA GLN A 192 20.34 -7.25 -5.72
C GLN A 192 20.91 -7.72 -4.38
N GLU A 193 21.80 -6.90 -3.82
CA GLU A 193 22.25 -7.06 -2.45
C GLU A 193 21.11 -6.71 -1.50
N VAL A 194 20.82 -7.63 -0.58
CA VAL A 194 19.73 -7.51 0.37
C VAL A 194 20.23 -7.76 1.78
N ALA A 195 19.91 -6.83 2.65
CA ALA A 195 20.04 -6.95 4.09
C ALA A 195 18.70 -7.36 4.69
N GLN A 196 18.67 -8.48 5.41
CA GLN A 196 17.49 -8.92 6.15
C GLN A 196 17.53 -8.36 7.59
N ILE A 197 16.39 -7.89 8.05
CA ILE A 197 16.20 -7.39 9.41
C ILE A 197 14.93 -8.04 9.95
N ASP A 198 15.09 -8.79 11.01
CA ASP A 198 13.97 -9.36 11.75
C ASP A 198 13.45 -8.35 12.75
N PHE A 199 12.15 -8.40 13.00
CA PHE A 199 11.50 -7.60 14.02
C PHE A 199 10.56 -8.45 14.86
N THR A 200 10.43 -8.03 16.12
CA THR A 200 9.34 -8.44 17.01
C THR A 200 8.64 -7.18 17.49
N ARG A 201 7.31 -7.24 17.56
CA ARG A 201 6.44 -6.16 18.00
C ARG A 201 5.44 -6.71 19.01
N THR A 202 5.38 -6.11 20.19
CA THR A 202 4.45 -6.53 21.26
C THR A 202 3.63 -5.34 21.76
N ALA A 203 2.31 -5.49 21.93
CA ALA A 203 1.49 -4.50 22.61
C ALA A 203 1.38 -4.81 24.09
N ILE A 204 1.87 -3.90 24.94
CA ILE A 204 2.04 -4.16 26.37
C ILE A 204 0.91 -3.53 27.17
N GLU A 205 0.72 -2.22 27.02
CA GLU A 205 -0.15 -1.44 27.90
C GLU A 205 -1.56 -1.29 27.34
N SER A 206 -1.67 -1.11 26.02
CA SER A 206 -2.92 -0.89 25.29
C SER A 206 -2.91 -1.62 23.94
N ASP A 207 -3.97 -1.46 23.15
CA ASP A 207 -3.93 -1.91 21.76
C ASP A 207 -2.94 -1.07 20.96
N ALA A 208 -2.07 -1.71 20.17
CA ALA A 208 -1.13 -1.01 19.31
C ALA A 208 -1.75 -0.72 17.93
N ALA A 209 -1.60 0.52 17.44
CA ALA A 209 -2.15 0.99 16.17
C ALA A 209 -1.59 0.21 14.96
N SER A 210 -2.24 0.23 13.79
CA SER A 210 -1.54 -0.19 12.55
C SER A 210 -0.38 0.77 12.26
N VAL A 211 0.76 0.24 11.80
CA VAL A 211 1.98 1.01 11.51
C VAL A 211 2.61 0.55 10.21
N ARG A 212 3.48 1.38 9.63
CA ARG A 212 4.39 1.05 8.55
C ARG A 212 5.83 1.09 9.03
N ILE A 213 6.63 0.18 8.51
CA ILE A 213 8.08 0.14 8.67
C ILE A 213 8.70 0.79 7.44
N VAL A 214 9.40 1.90 7.66
CA VAL A 214 10.03 2.73 6.64
C VAL A 214 11.54 2.69 6.81
N VAL A 215 12.25 2.39 5.74
CA VAL A 215 13.73 2.39 5.70
C VAL A 215 14.17 3.11 4.43
N GLY A 216 15.17 3.97 4.51
CA GLY A 216 15.60 4.78 3.36
C GLY A 216 14.50 5.68 2.76
N GLY A 217 13.42 5.94 3.51
CA GLY A 217 12.26 6.68 3.03
C GLY A 217 11.26 5.88 2.19
N GLN A 218 11.45 4.56 2.04
CA GLN A 218 10.53 3.64 1.39
C GLN A 218 9.77 2.81 2.41
N VAL A 219 8.49 2.51 2.14
CA VAL A 219 7.71 1.59 2.97
C VAL A 219 8.06 0.15 2.61
N LEU A 220 8.68 -0.57 3.54
CA LEU A 220 9.04 -1.98 3.32
C LEU A 220 7.94 -2.93 3.79
N LYS A 221 7.23 -2.56 4.86
CA LYS A 221 6.16 -3.39 5.42
C LYS A 221 5.11 -2.53 6.09
N VAL A 222 3.85 -2.98 6.02
CA VAL A 222 2.77 -2.45 6.87
C VAL A 222 2.38 -3.56 7.83
N LEU A 223 2.08 -3.20 9.07
CA LEU A 223 1.62 -4.12 10.10
C LEU A 223 0.20 -3.71 10.54
N PRO A 224 -0.71 -4.69 10.71
CA PRO A 224 -2.05 -4.39 11.18
C PRO A 224 -2.05 -3.90 12.63
N LYS A 225 -3.22 -3.47 13.09
CA LYS A 225 -3.47 -3.22 14.52
C LYS A 225 -3.20 -4.51 15.30
N LEU A 226 -2.70 -4.38 16.51
CA LEU A 226 -2.40 -5.49 17.40
C LEU A 226 -3.12 -5.26 18.74
N LEU A 227 -3.78 -6.28 19.27
CA LEU A 227 -4.52 -6.19 20.53
C LEU A 227 -3.56 -6.27 21.72
N LYS A 228 -3.96 -5.70 22.87
CA LYS A 228 -3.15 -5.78 24.10
C LYS A 228 -2.74 -7.23 24.42
N GLY A 229 -1.45 -7.45 24.63
CA GLY A 229 -0.85 -8.75 24.97
C GLY A 229 -0.42 -9.58 23.76
N GLU A 230 -0.80 -9.22 22.54
CA GLU A 230 -0.38 -9.94 21.34
C GLU A 230 1.07 -9.61 20.96
N THR A 231 1.66 -10.48 20.14
CA THR A 231 2.99 -10.28 19.55
C THR A 231 2.95 -10.60 18.06
N GLN A 232 3.65 -9.79 17.27
CA GLN A 232 3.87 -9.96 15.84
C GLN A 232 5.37 -10.08 15.58
N THR A 233 5.76 -11.00 14.70
CA THR A 233 7.13 -11.14 14.23
C THR A 233 7.19 -11.10 12.72
N GLY A 234 8.37 -10.87 12.18
CA GLY A 234 8.65 -11.10 10.77
C GLY A 234 9.93 -10.42 10.32
N THR A 235 10.15 -10.47 9.02
CA THR A 235 11.37 -9.94 8.40
C THR A 235 11.01 -8.79 7.45
N ILE A 236 11.92 -7.84 7.33
CA ILE A 236 11.97 -6.85 6.25
C ILE A 236 13.29 -6.99 5.50
N SER A 237 13.27 -6.64 4.22
CA SER A 237 14.45 -6.72 3.36
C SER A 237 14.80 -5.34 2.83
N VAL A 238 15.99 -4.87 3.17
CA VAL A 238 16.53 -3.58 2.72
C VAL A 238 17.42 -3.85 1.51
N VAL A 239 17.09 -3.23 0.38
CA VAL A 239 17.84 -3.38 -0.87
C VAL A 239 18.99 -2.36 -0.91
N GLY A 240 20.19 -2.83 -1.28
CA GLY A 240 21.43 -2.05 -1.29
C GLY A 240 21.62 -1.13 -2.51
N PRO A 241 22.76 -0.42 -2.57
CA PRO A 241 23.88 -0.49 -1.63
C PRO A 241 23.63 0.29 -0.33
N ILE A 242 23.98 -0.31 0.81
CA ILE A 242 23.98 0.38 2.11
C ILE A 242 25.33 1.05 2.28
N GLN A 243 25.37 2.38 2.29
CA GLN A 243 26.62 3.15 2.36
C GLN A 243 26.89 3.67 3.77
N SER A 244 25.85 3.76 4.59
CA SER A 244 25.92 4.38 5.90
C SER A 244 24.90 3.79 6.88
N LYS A 245 25.12 4.03 8.17
CA LYS A 245 24.11 3.79 9.21
C LYS A 245 22.76 4.44 8.92
N GLY A 246 22.77 5.58 8.22
CA GLY A 246 21.56 6.32 7.91
C GLY A 246 20.62 5.54 6.99
N ASP A 247 21.18 4.66 6.16
CA ASP A 247 20.43 3.84 5.20
C ASP A 247 19.70 2.70 5.93
N LEU A 248 20.21 2.28 7.10
CA LEU A 248 19.61 1.29 7.99
C LEU A 248 18.74 1.90 9.10
N LYS A 249 18.46 3.20 9.03
CA LYS A 249 17.52 3.86 9.95
C LYS A 249 16.12 3.33 9.70
N ILE A 250 15.51 2.79 10.75
CA ILE A 250 14.14 2.29 10.71
C ILE A 250 13.23 3.34 11.33
N LEU A 251 12.22 3.75 10.58
CA LEU A 251 11.12 4.59 11.04
C LEU A 251 9.86 3.73 11.13
N ILE A 252 9.30 3.63 12.32
CA ILE A 252 7.93 3.15 12.53
C ILE A 252 7.01 4.35 12.49
N ASP A 253 5.99 4.31 11.65
CA ASP A 253 5.08 5.44 11.46
C ASP A 253 3.64 4.96 11.32
N THR A 254 2.69 5.72 11.82
CA THR A 254 1.25 5.44 11.65
C THR A 254 0.67 6.14 10.42
N GLY A 255 1.34 7.17 9.91
CA GLY A 255 0.80 8.10 8.92
C GLY A 255 -0.30 9.01 9.48
N ALA A 256 -0.58 8.97 10.78
CA ALA A 256 -1.57 9.84 11.41
C ALA A 256 -1.01 11.27 11.53
N SER A 257 -1.82 12.25 11.14
CA SER A 257 -1.50 13.68 11.30
C SER A 257 -1.98 14.26 12.64
N SER A 258 -2.63 13.44 13.47
CA SER A 258 -3.20 13.85 14.76
C SER A 258 -2.15 13.98 15.86
N HIS A 259 -2.35 14.95 16.75
CA HIS A 259 -1.52 15.16 17.95
C HIS A 259 -1.74 14.11 19.06
N SER A 260 -2.68 13.18 18.88
CA SER A 260 -2.92 12.14 19.88
C SER A 260 -1.77 11.13 19.86
N GLU A 261 -1.17 10.89 21.04
CA GLU A 261 -0.23 9.79 21.23
C GLU A 261 -0.94 8.46 20.91
N LEU A 262 -0.39 7.72 19.97
CA LEU A 262 -0.84 6.39 19.60
C LEU A 262 0.20 5.40 20.11
N ASP A 263 -0.26 4.36 20.81
CA ASP A 263 0.60 3.23 21.17
C ASP A 263 0.99 2.49 19.89
N LEU A 264 2.30 2.41 19.61
CA LEU A 264 2.83 1.71 18.45
C LEU A 264 3.24 0.28 18.79
N GLY A 265 3.14 -0.12 20.07
CA GLY A 265 3.78 -1.31 20.60
C GLY A 265 5.29 -1.12 20.78
N LYS A 266 5.89 -2.08 21.48
CA LYS A 266 7.33 -2.16 21.67
C LYS A 266 7.96 -2.95 20.53
N PHE A 267 8.89 -2.35 19.81
CA PHE A 267 9.66 -3.03 18.78
C PHE A 267 11.04 -3.44 19.28
N THR A 268 11.50 -4.58 18.78
CA THR A 268 12.90 -4.99 18.79
C THR A 268 13.28 -5.39 17.36
N PHE A 269 14.47 -5.00 16.93
CA PHE A 269 15.01 -5.38 15.63
C PHE A 269 16.33 -6.10 15.82
N THR A 270 16.52 -7.16 15.05
CA THR A 270 17.69 -8.03 15.08
C THR A 270 18.05 -8.44 13.66
N ASN A 271 19.24 -8.99 13.48
CA ASN A 271 19.62 -9.72 12.28
C ASN A 271 20.49 -10.92 12.68
N ASP A 272 20.91 -11.72 11.70
CA ASP A 272 21.74 -12.90 11.89
C ASP A 272 23.14 -12.62 12.48
N HIS A 273 23.54 -11.35 12.59
CA HIS A 273 24.87 -10.92 13.06
C HIS A 273 24.79 -10.12 14.37
N GLU A 274 23.72 -10.32 15.13
CA GLU A 274 23.51 -9.68 16.44
C GLU A 274 23.54 -8.14 16.37
N ALA A 275 23.19 -7.58 15.20
CA ALA A 275 23.02 -6.14 15.05
C ALA A 275 21.79 -5.71 15.84
N GLU A 276 21.97 -4.67 16.67
CA GLU A 276 20.90 -4.15 17.53
C GLU A 276 20.53 -2.73 17.13
N TRP A 277 19.23 -2.48 17.02
CA TRP A 277 18.70 -1.14 16.86
C TRP A 277 18.23 -0.60 18.19
N LYS A 278 18.66 0.62 18.49
CA LYS A 278 18.22 1.38 19.66
C LYS A 278 17.16 2.40 19.26
N LEU A 279 16.09 2.46 20.04
CA LEU A 279 15.10 3.52 19.95
C LEU A 279 15.76 4.89 20.15
N PHE A 280 15.49 5.81 19.23
CA PHE A 280 15.84 7.21 19.36
C PHE A 280 14.83 7.90 20.28
N ALA A 281 15.22 8.08 21.53
CA ALA A 281 14.38 8.56 22.63
C ALA A 281 15.12 9.59 23.49
N LYS A 282 14.34 10.32 24.29
CA LYS A 282 14.82 11.19 25.37
C LYS A 282 15.53 10.38 26.46
N PRO A 283 16.26 11.03 27.39
CA PRO A 283 16.91 10.34 28.52
C PRO A 283 15.95 9.52 29.41
N ASP A 284 14.68 9.92 29.48
CA ASP A 284 13.61 9.22 30.23
C ASP A 284 13.02 8.01 29.48
N GLY A 285 13.48 7.72 28.26
CA GLY A 285 13.00 6.63 27.41
C GLY A 285 11.82 6.99 26.52
N THR A 286 11.27 8.20 26.62
CA THR A 286 10.15 8.65 25.77
C THR A 286 10.62 8.78 24.31
N PRO A 287 9.95 8.13 23.34
CA PRO A 287 10.29 8.28 21.93
C PRO A 287 10.21 9.74 21.45
N PHE A 288 11.05 10.10 20.48
CA PHE A 288 10.86 11.35 19.74
C PHE A 288 9.82 11.18 18.62
N GLY A 289 8.89 12.13 18.53
CA GLY A 289 7.82 12.16 17.52
C GLY A 289 6.45 11.81 18.09
N ILE A 290 5.39 12.18 17.37
CA ILE A 290 4.01 11.79 17.67
C ILE A 290 3.57 10.82 16.57
N GLY A 291 3.03 9.66 16.97
CA GLY A 291 2.61 8.62 16.02
C GLY A 291 3.73 7.99 15.20
N SER A 292 4.99 8.22 15.60
CA SER A 292 6.19 7.67 14.98
C SER A 292 7.28 7.35 16.00
N GLN A 293 8.14 6.39 15.67
CA GLN A 293 9.33 6.02 16.44
C GLN A 293 10.49 5.78 15.48
N VAL A 294 11.68 6.25 15.85
CA VAL A 294 12.88 6.09 15.02
C VAL A 294 13.86 5.17 15.73
N TYR A 295 14.46 4.25 15.00
CA TYR A 295 15.40 3.25 15.50
C TYR A 295 16.71 3.35 14.73
N HIS A 296 17.83 3.45 15.45
CA HIS A 296 19.18 3.60 14.90
C HIS A 296 20.07 2.42 15.29
N LEU A 297 20.96 2.04 14.39
CA LEU A 297 21.96 1.01 14.66
C LEU A 297 22.93 1.43 15.79
N LYS A 298 23.09 0.58 16.79
CA LYS A 298 23.84 0.86 18.03
C LYS A 298 25.33 1.12 17.78
N THR A 299 26.07 0.25 17.10
CA THR A 299 27.53 0.36 16.92
C THR A 299 27.91 0.61 15.47
N LYS A 300 29.05 1.29 15.23
CA LYS A 300 29.52 1.66 13.88
C LYS A 300 30.28 0.51 13.22
N GLU A 301 30.94 -0.34 14.00
CA GLU A 301 31.70 -1.47 13.45
C GLU A 301 30.79 -2.43 12.64
N GLN A 302 29.50 -2.51 12.96
CA GLN A 302 28.54 -3.40 12.29
C GLN A 302 28.20 -3.03 10.83
N VAL A 303 28.46 -1.81 10.36
CA VAL A 303 28.05 -1.39 8.99
C VAL A 303 28.98 -1.93 7.91
N ASN A 304 30.29 -2.00 8.19
CA ASN A 304 31.28 -2.40 7.18
C ASN A 304 31.31 -3.92 6.93
N GLU A 305 30.79 -4.69 7.89
CA GLU A 305 30.71 -6.16 7.83
C GLU A 305 29.26 -6.62 7.62
N TRP A 306 28.38 -5.72 7.17
CA TRP A 306 26.97 -6.06 7.02
C TRP A 306 26.81 -7.20 6.01
N PRO A 307 26.15 -8.31 6.37
CA PRO A 307 25.91 -9.39 5.43
C PRO A 307 24.96 -8.92 4.33
N PHE A 308 25.41 -9.05 3.09
CA PHE A 308 24.51 -8.94 1.95
C PHE A 308 24.30 -10.33 1.38
N ASN A 309 23.04 -10.74 1.34
CA ASN A 309 22.64 -11.85 0.51
C ASN A 309 22.35 -11.31 -0.88
N ILE A 310 22.87 -11.95 -1.90
CA ILE A 310 22.44 -11.67 -3.28
C ILE A 310 21.10 -12.38 -3.45
N GLU A 311 20.03 -11.61 -3.57
CA GLU A 311 18.69 -12.13 -3.87
C GLU A 311 18.31 -11.75 -5.30
N THR A 312 17.76 -12.72 -6.04
CA THR A 312 17.09 -12.43 -7.31
C THR A 312 15.72 -11.84 -7.01
N ARG A 313 15.55 -10.55 -7.28
CA ARG A 313 14.27 -9.84 -7.12
C ARG A 313 13.64 -9.58 -8.47
N CYS A 314 12.46 -10.13 -8.66
CA CYS A 314 11.66 -9.92 -9.85
C CYS A 314 10.71 -8.77 -9.58
N ASN A 315 10.94 -7.65 -10.30
CA ASN A 315 10.00 -6.56 -10.32
C ASN A 315 8.80 -6.95 -11.13
#